data_AF-A0A1Q8Q1N9-F1
#
_entry.id   AF-A0A1Q8Q1N9-F1
#
_cell.length_a   1.000
_cell.length_b   1.000
_cell.length_c   1.000
_cell.angle_alpha   90.00
_cell.angle_beta   90.00
_cell.angle_gamma   90.00
#
_symmetry.space_group_name_H-M   'P 1'
#
loop_
_entity.id
_entity.type
_entity.pdbx_description
1 polymer ?
#
loop_
_entity_poly.entity_id
_entity_poly.type
_entity_poly.pdbx_seq_one_letter_code
_entity_poly.pdbx_strand_id
1 'polypeptide(L)' 'MVLVFSIATWMLNKDFAMIDVQTRALIAAGASIFSGIITFFLMKGDAENIADAHRERQEAKRKRS' A
#
# COMPACT_ATOMS: atom_id res chain seq x y z
N MET A 1 -2.86 -4.51 -1.41
CA MET A 1 -3.82 -5.15 -0.48
C MET A 1 -4.01 -6.61 -0.84
N VAL A 2 -4.50 -6.89 -2.05
CA VAL A 2 -4.71 -8.25 -2.56
C VAL A 2 -3.42 -9.09 -2.53
N LEU A 3 -2.28 -8.52 -2.98
CA LEU A 3 -0.99 -9.21 -2.96
C LEU A 3 -0.55 -9.64 -1.55
N VAL A 4 -0.64 -8.72 -0.58
CA VAL A 4 -0.27 -8.98 0.82
C VAL A 4 -1.18 -10.05 1.42
N PHE A 5 -2.48 -9.98 1.14
CA PHE A 5 -3.43 -10.99 1.56
C PHE A 5 -3.08 -12.37 0.98
N SER A 6 -2.80 -12.46 -0.32
CA SER A 6 -2.40 -13.72 -0.97
C SER A 6 -1.11 -14.32 -0.38
N ILE A 7 -0.09 -13.49 -0.13
CA ILE A 7 1.18 -13.94 0.46
C ILE A 7 0.97 -14.39 1.91
N ALA A 8 0.21 -13.62 2.70
CA ALA A 8 -0.11 -13.98 4.08
C ALA A 8 -0.88 -15.30 4.13
N THR A 9 -1.95 -15.44 3.33
CA THR A 9 -2.73 -16.69 3.28
C THR A 9 -1.85 -17.88 2.89
N TRP A 10 -0.95 -17.72 1.92
CA TRP A 10 -0.04 -18.78 1.48
C TRP A 10 0.96 -19.18 2.58
N MET A 11 1.60 -18.19 3.20
CA MET A 11 2.55 -18.41 4.30
C MET A 11 1.88 -19.06 5.52
N LEU A 12 0.69 -18.59 5.90
CA LEU A 12 -0.04 -19.18 7.02
C LEU A 12 -0.56 -20.59 6.71
N ASN A 13 -0.82 -20.94 5.45
CA ASN A 13 -1.21 -22.31 5.08
C ASN A 13 -0.03 -23.27 5.08
N LYS A 14 1.16 -22.78 4.73
CA LYS A 14 2.36 -23.60 4.64
C LYS A 14 3.01 -23.82 6.00
N ASP A 15 3.24 -22.75 6.75
CA ASP A 15 4.08 -22.80 7.96
C ASP A 15 3.25 -22.82 9.26
N PHE A 16 1.96 -22.46 9.19
CA PHE A 16 1.09 -22.31 10.36
C PHE A 16 -0.25 -23.05 10.23
N ALA A 17 -0.27 -24.18 9.49
CA ALA A 17 -1.47 -25.00 9.32
C ALA A 17 -2.07 -25.53 10.64
N MET A 18 -1.28 -25.54 11.72
CA MET A 18 -1.70 -25.90 13.07
C MET A 18 -2.60 -24.84 13.73
N ILE A 19 -2.58 -23.60 13.23
CA ILE A 19 -3.39 -22.50 13.74
C ILE A 19 -4.79 -22.55 13.12
N ASP A 20 -5.81 -22.31 13.95
CA ASP A 20 -7.21 -22.28 13.53
C ASP A 20 -7.44 -21.31 12.34
N VAL A 21 -8.33 -21.72 11.44
CA VAL A 21 -8.63 -21.00 10.19
C VAL A 21 -9.11 -19.58 10.47
N GLN A 22 -9.85 -19.34 11.56
CA GLN A 22 -10.32 -18.00 11.93
C GLN A 22 -9.15 -17.09 12.32
N THR A 23 -8.23 -17.59 13.14
CA THR A 23 -7.02 -16.85 13.55
C THR A 23 -6.15 -16.53 12.34
N ARG A 24 -5.99 -17.48 11.41
CA ARG A 24 -5.25 -17.25 10.17
C ARG A 24 -5.88 -16.17 9.29
N ALA A 25 -7.22 -16.17 9.19
CA ALA A 25 -7.96 -15.14 8.47
C ALA A 25 -7.81 -13.76 9.11
N LEU A 26 -7.84 -13.68 10.45
CA LEU A 26 -7.63 -12.44 11.22
C LEU A 26 -6.25 -11.84 10.99
N ILE A 27 -5.19 -12.67 10.97
CA ILE A 27 -3.83 -12.21 10.69
C ILE A 27 -3.72 -11.70 9.24
N ALA A 28 -4.24 -12.45 8.27
CA ALA A 28 -4.21 -12.04 6.87
C ALA A 28 -5.01 -10.74 6.64
N ALA A 29 -6.17 -10.61 7.28
CA ALA A 29 -6.98 -9.39 7.25
C ALA A 29 -6.22 -8.21 7.88
N GLY A 30 -5.63 -8.38 9.06
CA GLY A 30 -4.84 -7.36 9.74
C GLY A 30 -3.64 -6.90 8.91
N ALA A 31 -2.87 -7.84 8.33
CA ALA A 31 -1.74 -7.53 7.47
C ALA A 31 -2.16 -6.73 6.21
N SER A 32 -3.30 -7.11 5.61
CA SER A 32 -3.82 -6.40 4.44
C SER A 32 -4.26 -4.98 4.80
N ILE A 33 -4.99 -4.78 5.89
CA ILE A 33 -5.45 -3.44 6.32
C ILE A 33 -4.24 -2.56 6.67
N PHE A 34 -3.28 -3.09 7.43
CA PHE A 34 -2.08 -2.36 7.85
C PHE A 34 -1.26 -1.88 6.65
N SER A 35 -1.05 -2.74 5.65
CA SER A 35 -0.39 -2.35 4.40
C SER A 35 -1.12 -1.21 3.70
N GLY A 36 -2.46 -1.20 3.75
CA GLY A 36 -3.30 -0.20 3.09
C GLY A 36 -3.17 1.16 3.75
N ILE A 37 -3.15 1.17 5.07
CA ILE A 37 -2.93 2.37 5.86
C ILE A 37 -1.56 2.97 5.53
N ILE A 38 -0.50 2.16 5.54
CA ILE A 38 0.85 2.65 5.19
C ILE A 38 0.87 3.27 3.80
N THR A 39 0.26 2.59 2.82
CA THR A 39 0.19 3.09 1.43
C THR A 39 -0.56 4.42 1.35
N PHE A 40 -1.66 4.58 2.09
CA PHE A 40 -2.41 5.84 2.14
C PHE A 40 -1.55 7.00 2.66
N PHE A 41 -0.77 6.79 3.72
CA PHE A 41 0.13 7.81 4.26
C PHE A 41 1.26 8.15 3.29
N LEU A 42 1.86 7.14 2.65
CA LEU A 42 2.97 7.32 1.71
C LEU A 42 2.51 8.09 0.46
N MET A 43 1.37 7.70 -0.09
CA MET A 43 0.78 8.31 -1.28
C MET A 43 0.28 9.74 -1.01
N LYS A 44 -0.12 10.06 0.23
CA LYS A 44 -0.49 11.44 0.60
C LYS A 44 0.71 12.39 0.55
N GLY A 45 1.89 11.95 0.99
CA GLY A 45 3.12 12.75 0.90
C GLY A 45 3.66 12.86 -0.53
N ASP A 46 3.59 11.77 -1.30
CA ASP A 46 4.02 11.76 -2.71
C ASP A 46 3.10 12.56 -3.61
N ALA A 47 1.78 12.54 -3.38
CA ALA A 47 0.82 13.28 -4.21
C ALA A 47 1.06 14.80 -4.14
N GLU A 48 1.42 15.33 -2.96
CA GLU A 48 1.76 16.74 -2.78
C GLU A 48 3.05 17.11 -3.54
N ASN A 49 4.10 16.30 -3.38
CA ASN A 49 5.37 16.47 -4.10
C ASN A 49 5.21 16.39 -5.63
N ILE A 50 4.41 15.43 -6.12
CA ILE A 50 4.16 15.26 -7.54
C ILE A 50 3.36 16.45 -8.10
N ALA A 51 2.38 16.96 -7.34
CA ALA A 51 1.59 18.12 -7.74
C ALA A 51 2.47 19.38 -7.87
N ASP A 52 3.37 19.62 -6.91
CA ASP A 52 4.29 20.75 -6.95
C ASP A 52 5.30 20.62 -8.09
N ALA A 53 5.88 19.43 -8.29
CA ALA A 53 6.80 19.17 -9.39
C ALA A 53 6.12 19.35 -10.77
N HIS A 54 4.84 18.98 -10.89
CA HIS A 54 4.06 19.24 -12.10
C HIS A 54 3.77 20.73 -12.30
N ARG A 55 3.49 21.47 -11.23
CA ARG A 55 3.23 22.91 -11.25
C ARG A 55 4.46 23.71 -11.67
N GLU A 56 5.63 23.44 -11.10
CA GLU A 56 6.90 24.06 -11.52
C GLU A 56 7.20 23.83 -13.01
N ARG A 57 6.98 22.60 -13.50
CA ARG A 57 7.17 22.28 -14.92
C ARG A 57 6.23 23.04 -15.84
N GLN A 58 4.99 23.32 -15.41
CA GLN A 58 4.05 24.11 -16.20
C GLN A 58 4.42 25.61 -16.19
N GLU A 59 4.81 26.15 -15.04
CA GLU A 59 5.26 27.54 -14.93
C GLU A 59 6.53 27.80 -15.74
N ALA A 60 7.48 26.85 -15.74
CA ALA A 60 8.70 26.92 -16.56
C ALA A 60 8.41 26.89 -18.07
N LYS A 61 7.42 26.09 -18.51
CA LYS A 61 6.96 26.08 -19.91
C LYS A 61 6.26 27.37 -20.30
N ARG A 62 5.46 27.95 -19.41
CA ARG A 62 4.71 29.19 -19.65
C ARG A 62 5.61 30.42 -19.72
N LYS A 63 6.72 30.45 -18.97
CA LYS A 63 7.75 31.51 -19.06
C LYS A 63 8.66 31.41 -20.29
N ARG A 64 8.67 30.26 -20.98
CA ARG A 64 9.43 30.01 -22.21
C ARG A 64 8.63 30.29 -23.50
N SER A 65 7.33 30.57 -23.38
CA SER A 65 6.43 30.99 -24.46
C SER A 65 6.21 32.49 -24.40
#